data_AF-W1YMK3-F1
#
_entry.id   AF-W1YMK3-F1
#
_cell.length_a   1.000
_cell.length_b   1.000
_cell.length_c   1.000
_cell.angle_alpha   90.00
_cell.angle_beta   90.00
_cell.angle_gamma   90.00
#
_symmetry.space_group_name_H-M   'P 1'
#
loop_
_entity.id
_entity.type
_entity.pdbx_description
1 polymer ?
#
loop_
_entity_poly.entity_id
_entity_poly.type
_entity_poly.pdbx_seq_one_letter_code
_entity_poly.pdbx_strand_id
1 'polypeptide(L)' 'RVNFFLSSRWSVRLALIIIALLALIALTSQWWLPYDPQAIDLPSRLLSPDAQHWLGTDHLGRDIFSRLM' A
#
# COMPACT_ATOMS: atom_id res chain seq x y z
N ARG A 1 -3.32 16.37 -29.99
CA ARG A 1 -3.07 17.68 -29.32
C ARG A 1 -3.15 17.47 -27.80
N VAL A 2 -2.01 17.23 -27.15
CA VAL A 2 -1.90 16.86 -25.71
C VAL A 2 -1.76 18.12 -24.82
N ASN A 3 -1.99 19.31 -25.37
CA ASN A 3 -1.63 20.58 -24.72
C ASN A 3 -2.60 21.08 -23.65
N PHE A 4 -3.68 20.34 -23.31
CA PHE A 4 -4.56 20.73 -22.20
C PHE A 4 -3.83 20.73 -20.84
N PHE A 5 -2.76 19.92 -20.70
CA PHE A 5 -1.99 19.80 -19.46
C PHE A 5 -1.12 21.02 -19.11
N LEU A 6 -0.79 21.88 -20.09
CA LEU A 6 0.16 22.98 -19.88
C LEU A 6 -0.46 24.23 -19.24
N SER A 7 -1.80 24.40 -19.28
CA SER A 7 -2.51 25.54 -18.66
C SER A 7 -3.11 25.23 -17.28
N SER A 8 -2.71 24.13 -16.65
CA SER A 8 -3.30 23.72 -15.39
C SER A 8 -2.78 24.53 -14.20
N ARG A 9 -3.70 25.03 -13.38
CA ARG A 9 -3.41 25.69 -12.09
C ARG A 9 -2.49 24.77 -11.30
N TRP A 10 -1.51 25.31 -10.59
CA TRP A 10 -0.49 24.56 -9.84
C TRP A 10 -1.06 23.38 -9.02
N SER A 11 -2.28 23.54 -8.48
CA SER A 11 -3.03 22.50 -7.77
C SER A 11 -3.29 21.23 -8.60
N VAL A 12 -3.57 21.34 -9.89
CA VAL A 12 -3.84 20.18 -10.77
C VAL A 12 -2.57 19.41 -11.05
N ARG A 13 -1.43 20.11 -11.23
CA ARG A 13 -0.13 19.45 -11.39
C ARG A 13 0.24 18.70 -10.11
N LEU A 14 -0.01 19.30 -8.94
CA LEU A 14 0.19 18.67 -7.63
C LEU A 14 -0.68 17.42 -7.46
N ALA A 15 -1.98 17.51 -7.80
CA ALA A 15 -2.88 16.36 -7.75
C ALA A 15 -2.42 15.22 -8.67
N LEU A 16 -2.00 15.54 -9.91
CA LEU A 16 -1.47 14.54 -10.84
C LEU A 16 -0.20 13.87 -10.32
N ILE A 17 0.70 14.63 -9.70
CA ILE A 17 1.92 14.07 -9.08
C ILE A 17 1.57 13.11 -7.95
N ILE A 18 0.64 13.50 -7.07
CA ILE A 18 0.20 12.64 -5.95
C ILE A 18 -0.43 11.36 -6.48
N ILE A 19 -1.32 11.45 -7.47
CA ILE A 19 -1.96 10.28 -8.09
C ILE A 19 -0.90 9.38 -8.75
N ALA A 20 0.05 9.95 -9.48
CA ALA A 20 1.13 9.19 -10.09
C ALA A 20 2.01 8.49 -9.04
N LEU A 21 2.28 9.15 -7.91
CA LEU A 21 3.03 8.56 -6.80
C LEU A 21 2.27 7.38 -6.17
N LEU A 22 0.97 7.55 -5.89
CA LEU A 22 0.12 6.49 -5.36
C LEU A 22 0.02 5.30 -6.32
N ALA A 23 -0.12 5.56 -7.63
CA ALA A 23 -0.11 4.52 -8.64
C ALA A 23 1.23 3.78 -8.67
N LEU A 24 2.36 4.50 -8.55
CA LEU A 24 3.67 3.88 -8.49
C LEU A 24 3.79 2.96 -7.26
N ILE A 25 3.38 3.44 -6.09
CA ILE A 25 3.37 2.66 -4.83
C ILE A 25 2.55 1.39 -5.00
N ALA A 26 1.34 1.49 -5.57
CA ALA A 26 0.47 0.35 -5.81
C ALA A 26 1.08 -0.66 -6.81
N LEU A 27 1.71 -0.18 -7.89
CA LEU A 27 2.40 -1.07 -8.84
C LEU A 27 3.61 -1.77 -8.22
N THR A 28 4.31 -1.09 -7.31
CA THR A 28 5.48 -1.66 -6.64
C THR A 28 5.14 -2.41 -5.36
N SER A 29 3.88 -2.41 -4.88
CA SER A 29 3.54 -2.96 -3.57
C SER A 29 3.89 -4.44 -3.47
N GLN A 30 3.72 -5.19 -4.57
CA GLN A 30 4.09 -6.60 -4.67
C GLN A 30 5.57 -6.89 -4.40
N TRP A 31 6.46 -5.91 -4.57
CA TRP A 31 7.90 -6.06 -4.30
C TRP A 31 8.27 -5.65 -2.86
N TRP A 32 7.38 -4.94 -2.17
CA TRP A 32 7.60 -4.35 -0.85
C TRP A 32 6.92 -5.16 0.26
N LEU A 33 6.01 -6.07 -0.11
CA LEU A 33 5.29 -6.97 0.79
C LEU A 33 6.23 -8.06 1.30
N PRO A 34 6.59 -8.08 2.60
CA PRO A 34 7.46 -9.10 3.18
C PRO A 34 6.75 -10.46 3.34
N TYR A 35 5.41 -10.47 3.35
CA TYR A 35 4.59 -11.67 3.56
C TYR A 35 3.42 -11.73 2.57
N ASP A 36 2.96 -12.94 2.26
CA ASP A 36 1.80 -13.17 1.38
C ASP A 36 0.52 -12.69 2.09
N PRO A 37 -0.20 -11.68 1.56
CA PRO A 37 -1.40 -11.12 2.19
C PRO A 37 -2.55 -12.13 2.29
N GLN A 38 -2.49 -13.26 1.58
CA GLN A 38 -3.48 -14.34 1.62
C GLN A 38 -3.04 -15.54 2.47
N ALA A 39 -1.79 -15.59 2.95
CA ALA A 39 -1.33 -16.70 3.78
C ALA A 39 -2.02 -16.67 5.16
N ILE A 40 -2.79 -17.71 5.46
CA ILE A 40 -3.51 -17.86 6.73
C ILE A 40 -2.59 -18.55 7.73
N ASP A 41 -2.13 -17.83 8.75
CA ASP A 41 -1.30 -18.39 9.83
C ASP A 41 -2.04 -18.38 11.17
N LEU A 42 -2.84 -19.42 11.42
CA LEU A 42 -3.65 -19.55 12.63
C LEU A 42 -2.89 -19.42 13.97
N PRO A 43 -1.69 -19.99 14.15
CA PRO A 43 -0.95 -19.86 15.41
C PRO A 43 -0.49 -18.43 15.71
N SER A 44 -0.40 -17.55 14.71
CA SER A 44 0.04 -16.16 14.87
C SER A 44 -1.12 -15.15 14.84
N ARG A 45 -2.34 -15.57 15.18
CA ARG A 45 -3.54 -14.72 15.28
C ARG A 45 -3.50 -13.73 16.44
N LEU A 46 -4.02 -12.52 16.19
CA LEU A 46 -4.15 -11.43 17.19
C LEU A 46 -2.81 -11.05 17.83
N LEU A 47 -1.71 -11.19 17.09
CA LEU A 47 -0.42 -10.73 17.54
C LEU A 47 -0.40 -9.21 17.57
N SER A 48 0.19 -8.68 18.65
CA SER A 48 0.50 -7.26 18.77
C SER A 48 1.54 -6.85 17.71
N PRO A 49 1.65 -5.55 17.37
CA PRO A 49 2.65 -5.07 16.42
C PRO A 49 4.06 -5.51 16.83
N ASP A 50 4.80 -6.11 15.89
CA ASP A 50 6.16 -6.60 16.09
C ASP A 50 7.01 -6.36 14.82
N ALA A 51 8.33 -6.54 14.90
CA ALA A 51 9.25 -6.31 13.78
C ALA A 51 8.91 -7.17 12.54
N GLN A 52 8.26 -8.32 12.73
CA GLN A 52 7.74 -9.18 11.65
C GLN A 52 6.35 -8.75 11.16
N HIS A 53 5.50 -8.19 12.02
CA HIS A 53 4.14 -7.75 11.68
C HIS A 53 3.96 -6.31 12.12
N TRP A 54 4.31 -5.35 11.26
CA TRP A 54 4.39 -3.93 11.64
C TRP A 54 3.08 -3.35 12.18
N LEU A 55 1.94 -3.89 11.75
CA LEU A 55 0.60 -3.53 12.25
C LEU A 55 -0.09 -4.67 13.00
N GLY A 56 0.63 -5.75 13.30
CA GLY A 56 0.08 -6.98 13.88
C GLY A 56 -0.70 -7.82 12.86
N THR A 57 -1.38 -8.84 13.38
CA THR A 57 -2.12 -9.82 12.57
C THR A 57 -3.63 -9.78 12.85
N ASP A 58 -4.42 -10.16 11.85
CA ASP A 58 -5.89 -10.25 12.00
C ASP A 58 -6.34 -11.55 12.72
N HIS A 59 -7.66 -11.73 12.84
CA HIS A 59 -8.27 -12.92 13.44
C HIS A 59 -7.99 -14.23 12.68
N LEU A 60 -7.46 -14.14 11.45
CA LEU A 60 -7.01 -15.28 10.66
C LEU A 60 -5.49 -15.43 10.69
N GLY A 61 -4.75 -14.50 11.30
CA GLY A 61 -3.29 -14.53 11.41
C GLY A 61 -2.59 -13.86 10.23
N ARG A 62 -3.34 -13.10 9.43
CA ARG A 62 -2.79 -12.39 8.27
C ARG A 62 -2.23 -11.05 8.70
N ASP A 63 -1.10 -10.66 8.12
CA ASP A 63 -0.49 -9.36 8.33
C ASP A 63 -1.43 -8.22 7.87
N ILE A 64 -1.72 -7.27 8.76
CA ILE A 64 -2.61 -6.13 8.48
C ILE A 64 -1.94 -5.11 7.55
N PHE A 65 -0.63 -4.89 7.69
CA PHE A 65 0.13 -4.00 6.82
C PHE A 65 0.12 -4.50 5.39
N SER A 66 0.30 -5.80 5.21
CA SER A 66 0.27 -6.42 3.88
C SER A 66 -1.11 -6.37 3.21
N ARG A 67 -2.20 -6.18 3.98
CA ARG A 67 -3.57 -6.02 3.45
C ARG A 67 -3.94 -4.57 3.12
N LEU A 68 -3.22 -3.59 3.67
CA LEU A 68 -3.46 -2.18 3.38
C LEU A 68 -2.73 -1.70 2.12
N MET A 69 -1.64 -2.37 1.76
CA MET A 69 -0.82 -2.13 0.57
C MET A 69 -1.26 -3.00 -0.61
#